data_AF-A0A9D1DMQ6-F1
#
_entry.id   AF-A0A9D1DMQ6-F1
#
_cell.length_a   1.000
_cell.length_b   1.000
_cell.length_c   1.000
_cell.angle_alpha   90.00
_cell.angle_beta   90.00
_cell.angle_gamma   90.00
#
_symmetry.space_group_name_H-M   'P 1'
#
loop_
_entity.id
_entity.type
_entity.pdbx_description
1 polymer ?
#
loop_
_entity_poly.entity_id
_entity_poly.type
_entity_poly.pdbx_seq_one_letter_code
_entity_poly.pdbx_strand_id
1 'polypeptide(L)'
;MPPIGTIITIVVCVLLLYLLLKIIRLPIKLLFKLLLNMLSGLVLLFVFNFIGGFFDFSLGINATNALVAGVLGIPGIVLLVLIQNFM
;
A
#
# COMPACT_ATOMS: atom_id res chain seq x y z
N MET A 1 -12.69 12.92 -48.37
CA MET A 1 -13.33 12.10 -47.31
C MET A 1 -12.30 11.07 -46.87
N PRO A 2 -11.95 10.98 -45.56
CA PRO A 2 -10.99 9.99 -45.11
C PRO A 2 -11.52 8.58 -45.42
N PRO A 3 -10.68 7.66 -45.92
CA PRO A 3 -11.12 6.30 -46.21
C PRO A 3 -11.57 5.62 -44.92
N ILE A 4 -12.65 4.84 -45.01
CA ILE A 4 -13.30 4.16 -43.87
C ILE A 4 -12.29 3.34 -43.03
N GLY A 5 -11.26 2.77 -43.67
CA GLY A 5 -10.18 2.07 -42.98
C GLY A 5 -9.42 2.92 -41.96
N THR A 6 -9.18 4.21 -42.25
CA THR A 6 -8.48 5.11 -41.31
C THR A 6 -9.30 5.38 -40.06
N ILE A 7 -10.63 5.50 -40.20
CA ILE A 7 -11.55 5.72 -39.07
C ILE A 7 -11.53 4.51 -38.13
N ILE A 8 -11.57 3.29 -38.68
CA ILE A 8 -11.53 2.04 -37.91
C ILE A 8 -10.21 1.93 -37.13
N THR A 9 -9.08 2.22 -37.77
CA THR A 9 -7.76 2.17 -37.12
C THR A 9 -7.66 3.15 -35.95
N ILE A 10 -8.19 4.37 -36.09
CA ILE A 10 -8.21 5.36 -35.01
C ILE A 10 -9.04 4.85 -33.82
N VAL A 11 -10.23 4.30 -34.08
CA VAL A 11 -11.10 3.76 -33.03
C VAL A 11 -10.41 2.61 -32.28
N VAL A 12 -9.79 1.69 -33.01
CA VAL A 12 -9.06 0.56 -32.40
C VAL A 12 -7.85 1.04 -31.59
N CYS A 13 -7.10 2.03 -32.09
CA CYS A 13 -5.96 2.60 -31.39
C CYS A 13 -6.37 3.30 -30.07
N VAL A 14 -7.44 4.09 -30.10
CA VAL A 14 -7.98 4.76 -28.90
C VAL A 14 -8.51 3.74 -27.89
N LEU A 15 -9.17 2.68 -28.36
CA LEU A 15 -9.68 1.60 -27.49
C LEU A 15 -8.53 0.86 -26.80
N LEU A 16 -7.47 0.51 -27.54
CA LEU A 16 -6.26 -0.13 -27.00
C LEU A 16 -5.58 0.76 -25.95
N LEU A 17 -5.41 2.06 -26.25
CA LEU A 17 -4.82 3.02 -25.32
C LEU A 17 -5.64 3.13 -24.03
N TYR A 18 -6.98 3.19 -24.15
CA TYR A 18 -7.87 3.24 -23.00
C TYR A 18 -7.75 1.98 -22.12
N LEU A 19 -7.64 0.80 -22.72
CA LEU A 19 -7.46 -0.46 -22.00
C LEU A 19 -6.14 -0.49 -21.23
N LEU A 20 -5.06 -0.02 -21.85
CA LEU A 20 -3.74 0.06 -21.24
C LEU A 20 -3.73 1.01 -20.02
N LEU A 21 -4.34 2.18 -20.17
CA LEU A 21 -4.49 3.14 -19.07
C LEU A 21 -5.31 2.55 -17.92
N LYS A 22 -6.39 1.83 -18.22
CA LYS A 22 -7.24 1.18 -17.20
C LYS A 22 -6.48 0.10 -16.42
N ILE A 23 -5.68 -0.72 -17.10
CA ILE A 23 -4.82 -1.73 -16.47
C ILE A 23 -3.80 -1.07 -15.53
N ILE A 24 -3.16 0.03 -15.94
CA ILE A 24 -2.14 0.73 -15.14
C ILE A 24 -2.76 1.51 -13.96
N ARG A 25 -3.98 2.02 -14.08
CA ARG A 25 -4.65 2.74 -12.97
C ARG A 25 -4.96 1.85 -11.77
N LEU A 26 -5.22 0.56 -11.99
CA LEU A 26 -5.54 -0.39 -10.92
C LEU A 26 -4.37 -0.58 -9.90
N PRO A 27 -3.13 -0.92 -10.32
CA PRO A 27 -2.01 -1.09 -9.41
C PRO A 27 -1.56 0.22 -8.77
N ILE A 28 -1.66 1.35 -9.47
CA ILE A 28 -1.30 2.67 -8.92
C ILE A 28 -2.18 3.01 -7.71
N LYS A 29 -3.50 2.79 -7.81
CA LYS A 29 -4.42 3.00 -6.68
C LYS A 29 -4.08 2.11 -5.49
N LEU A 30 -3.69 0.86 -5.77
CA LEU A 30 -3.31 -0.11 -4.75
C LEU A 30 -2.02 0.30 -4.05
N LEU A 31 -0.99 0.71 -4.80
CA LEU A 31 0.25 1.26 -4.26
C LEU A 31 0.00 2.49 -3.39
N PHE A 32 -0.86 3.41 -3.82
CA PHE A 32 -1.18 4.60 -3.03
C PHE A 32 -1.88 4.25 -1.72
N LYS A 33 -2.84 3.31 -1.76
CA LYS A 33 -3.51 2.80 -0.56
C LYS A 33 -2.52 2.10 0.38
N LEU A 34 -1.60 1.32 -0.19
CA LEU A 34 -0.56 0.63 0.56
C LEU A 34 0.37 1.63 1.26
N LEU A 35 0.78 2.69 0.55
CA LEU A 35 1.65 3.74 1.06
C LEU A 35 0.98 4.51 2.21
N LEU A 36 -0.30 4.84 2.08
CA LEU A 36 -1.06 5.52 3.15
C LEU A 36 -1.21 4.63 4.39
N ASN A 37 -1.53 3.35 4.19
CA ASN A 37 -1.60 2.40 5.30
C ASN A 37 -0.23 2.26 5.97
N MET A 38 0.83 2.08 5.19
CA MET A 38 2.20 1.98 5.71
C MET A 38 2.61 3.23 6.51
N LEU A 39 2.30 4.43 6.00
CA LEU A 39 2.59 5.68 6.71
C LEU A 39 1.83 5.75 8.04
N SER A 40 0.54 5.38 8.04
CA SER A 40 -0.25 5.34 9.27
C SER A 40 0.29 4.33 10.28
N GLY A 41 0.75 3.15 9.82
CA GLY A 41 1.35 2.14 10.68
C GLY A 41 2.74 2.53 11.19
N LEU A 42 3.50 3.30 10.40
CA LEU A 42 4.78 3.87 10.84
C LEU A 42 4.56 4.88 11.97
N VAL A 43 3.56 5.76 11.84
CA VAL A 43 3.17 6.69 12.91
C VAL A 43 2.73 5.92 14.15
N LEU A 44 1.91 4.87 13.97
CA LEU A 44 1.42 4.05 15.07
C LEU A 44 2.57 3.32 15.80
N LEU A 45 3.51 2.74 15.05
CA LEU A 45 4.72 2.12 15.60
C LEU A 45 5.61 3.13 16.31
N PHE A 46 5.76 4.34 15.77
CA PHE A 46 6.57 5.37 16.40
C PHE A 46 5.99 5.78 17.76
N VAL A 47 4.69 6.02 17.82
CA VAL A 47 3.98 6.34 19.07
C VAL A 47 4.05 5.15 20.04
N PHE A 48 3.85 3.93 19.53
CA PHE A 48 3.95 2.73 20.36
C PHE A 48 5.35 2.52 20.91
N ASN A 49 6.41 2.68 20.11
CA ASN A 49 7.78 2.51 20.55
C ASN A 49 8.17 3.62 21.56
N PHE A 50 7.64 4.84 21.40
CA PHE A 50 7.82 5.91 22.38
C PHE A 50 7.21 5.57 23.76
N ILE A 51 6.02 4.95 23.79
CA ILE A 51 5.35 4.54 25.04
C ILE A 51 5.89 3.20 25.56
N GLY A 52 6.16 2.26 24.65
CA GLY A 52 6.66 0.91 24.92
C GLY A 52 8.12 0.88 25.36
N GLY A 53 8.90 1.91 25.01
CA GLY A 53 10.24 2.10 25.55
C GLY A 53 10.28 2.27 27.07
N PHE A 54 9.18 2.68 27.71
CA PHE A 54 9.07 2.69 29.18
C PHE A 54 8.89 1.28 29.79
N PHE A 55 8.53 0.30 28.96
CA PHE A 55 8.28 -1.09 29.35
C PHE A 55 9.31 -2.05 28.73
N ASP A 56 10.45 -1.54 28.22
CA ASP A 56 11.47 -2.30 27.48
C ASP A 56 10.94 -3.06 26.23
N PHE A 57 9.74 -2.71 25.75
CA PHE A 57 9.16 -3.26 24.53
C PHE A 57 9.42 -2.34 23.35
N SER A 58 10.36 -2.70 22.48
CA SER A 58 10.62 -1.99 21.23
C SER A 58 10.33 -2.87 20.01
N LEU A 59 9.43 -2.40 19.14
CA LEU A 59 9.19 -2.99 17.82
C LEU A 59 10.07 -2.28 16.78
N GLY A 60 10.70 -3.07 15.91
CA GLY A 60 11.49 -2.53 14.81
C GLY A 60 10.67 -1.61 13.89
N ILE A 61 11.16 -0.40 13.61
CA ILE A 61 10.52 0.55 12.69
C ILE A 61 10.99 0.21 11.27
N ASN A 62 10.32 -0.76 10.64
CA ASN A 62 10.63 -1.21 9.29
C ASN A 62 9.36 -1.26 8.41
N ALA A 63 9.55 -1.48 7.12
CA ALA A 63 8.48 -1.47 6.15
C ALA A 63 7.42 -2.56 6.41
N THR A 64 7.85 -3.76 6.79
CA THR A 64 6.99 -4.90 7.09
C THR A 64 6.13 -4.64 8.32
N ASN A 65 6.72 -4.20 9.43
CA ASN A 65 6.02 -3.88 10.66
C ASN A 65 5.06 -2.70 10.44
N ALA A 66 5.47 -1.67 9.71
CA ALA A 66 4.63 -0.52 9.39
C ALA A 66 3.45 -0.91 8.49
N LEU A 67 3.64 -1.85 7.57
CA LEU A 67 2.54 -2.38 6.76
C LEU A 67 1.56 -3.19 7.63
N VAL A 68 2.06 -4.07 8.49
CA VAL A 68 1.24 -4.90 9.39
C VAL A 68 0.46 -4.04 10.38
N ALA A 69 1.14 -3.11 11.07
CA ALA A 69 0.53 -2.15 11.98
C ALA A 69 -0.40 -1.16 11.25
N GLY A 70 -0.11 -0.83 10.00
CA GLY A 70 -0.91 0.10 9.20
C GLY A 70 -2.18 -0.52 8.60
N VAL A 71 -2.13 -1.81 8.26
CA VAL A 71 -3.29 -2.55 7.74
C VAL A 71 -4.19 -3.03 8.87
N LEU A 72 -3.60 -3.52 9.97
CA LEU A 72 -4.35 -4.09 11.10
C LEU A 72 -4.61 -3.07 12.21
N GLY A 73 -3.81 -2.01 12.34
CA GLY A 73 -3.92 -1.03 13.43
C GLY A 73 -3.36 -1.57 14.76
N ILE A 74 -4.07 -1.25 15.85
CA ILE A 74 -3.77 -1.72 17.21
C ILE A 74 -3.61 -3.25 17.31
N PRO A 75 -4.51 -4.10 16.76
CA PRO A 75 -4.31 -5.55 16.82
C PRO A 75 -3.06 -6.00 16.06
N GLY A 76 -2.62 -5.26 15.05
CA GLY A 76 -1.35 -5.51 14.35
C GLY A 76 -0.14 -5.31 15.25
N ILE A 77 -0.15 -4.27 16.08
CA ILE A 77 0.93 -4.03 17.06
C ILE A 77 0.96 -5.14 18.11
N VAL A 78 -0.20 -5.54 18.65
CA VAL A 78 -0.29 -6.64 19.61
C VAL A 78 0.27 -7.94 19.00
N LEU A 79 -0.08 -8.22 17.75
CA LEU A 79 0.44 -9.38 17.03
C LEU A 79 1.96 -9.32 16.85
N LEU A 80 2.50 -8.17 16.45
CA LEU A 80 3.94 -7.97 16.28
C LEU A 80 4.71 -8.16 17.59
N VAL A 81 4.18 -7.66 18.71
CA VAL A 81 4.78 -7.86 20.05
C VAL A 81 4.76 -9.34 20.43
N LEU A 82 3.64 -10.03 20.19
CA LEU A 82 3.54 -11.47 20.45
C LEU A 82 4.55 -12.26 19.61
N ILE A 83 4.69 -11.94 18.32
CA ILE A 83 5.66 -12.60 17.44
C ILE A 83 7.09 -12.36 17.91
N GLN A 84 7.44 -11.12 18.25
CA GLN A 84 8.78 -10.77 18.75
C GLN A 84 9.10 -11.42 20.10
N ASN A 85 8.09 -11.67 20.94
CA ASN A 85 8.28 -12.33 22.23
C ASN A 85 8.34 -13.87 22.13
N PHE A 86 7.88 -14.45 21.01
CA PHE A 86 7.88 -15.90 20.78
C PHE A 86 9.10 -16.41 20.02
N MET A 87 9.87 -15.51 19.39
CA MET A 87 11.07 -15.80 18.60
C MET A 87 12.32 -15.31 19.33
#